data_AF-A0A7J5XES9-F1
#
_entry.id   AF-A0A7J5XES9-F1
#
_cell.length_a   1.000
_cell.length_b   1.000
_cell.length_c   1.000
_cell.angle_alpha   90.00
_cell.angle_beta   90.00
_cell.angle_gamma   90.00
#
_symmetry.space_group_name_H-M   'P 1'
#
loop_
_entity.id
_entity.type
_entity.pdbx_description
1 polymer ?
#
loop_
_entity_poly.entity_id
_entity_poly.type
_entity_poly.pdbx_seq_one_letter_code
_entity_poly.pdbx_strand_id
1 'polypeptide(L)'
;MYASKHSRTGLEDDILEKMRIAQEQDPDNLYLAAHYLDQRAQRGERIEDEARELATKVLRSPVSSYSGLKPLLWVYSRYISDDEAIDLAEEALKNHPDERYLKRCVTLCYKWKIISPKQSRPEKSMIDRAILLLEEVIALYPDSSLMKKIEIADVYALSHDGQAKADQKYQELLDRFGTCRQTNALQQRAIEMQPDMVEWNSWPVLALVYASKHSRTGLEDDILEKMRIAQEQDPENLYLAAHYLDQRAQRGERIEDEARCFKIFLTLLFSISAAQTLVSRLKALQCHFTWDLGLSRSLLLRCRDNLLDIGTENGNPWLGHIYNLRGFIQYRLGFSEDAQSFFNKAKQAFCKIRSADEGPWLVVNYGNLAWLHHSLGNQAESEDYLYKIDALNKKHIFIPDGAPP
;
A
#
# COMPACT_ATOMS: atom_id res chain seq x y z
N MET A 1 -8.66 -9.62 -8.67
CA MET A 1 -8.18 -9.04 -9.95
C MET A 1 -6.66 -8.82 -9.89
N TYR A 2 -5.88 -9.90 -9.93
CA TYR A 2 -4.44 -9.83 -10.23
C TYR A 2 -4.28 -10.24 -11.69
N ALA A 3 -4.38 -9.27 -12.60
CA ALA A 3 -4.10 -9.47 -14.01
C ALA A 3 -3.23 -8.30 -14.48
N SER A 4 -2.09 -8.64 -15.09
CA SER A 4 -1.03 -7.76 -15.62
C SER A 4 0.19 -7.62 -14.70
N LYS A 5 1.01 -8.68 -14.64
CA LYS A 5 2.44 -8.53 -14.29
C LYS A 5 3.41 -9.06 -15.33
N HIS A 6 2.95 -9.63 -16.43
CA HIS A 6 3.82 -10.17 -17.49
C HIS A 6 3.14 -10.12 -18.86
N SER A 7 2.73 -8.95 -19.36
CA SER A 7 2.48 -8.83 -20.80
C SER A 7 3.82 -8.71 -21.52
N ARG A 8 4.14 -9.70 -22.34
CA ARG A 8 5.31 -9.75 -23.24
C ARG A 8 5.24 -8.76 -24.41
N THR A 9 4.30 -7.82 -24.36
CA THR A 9 4.11 -6.76 -25.33
C THR A 9 4.92 -5.56 -24.85
N GLY A 10 5.97 -5.20 -25.57
CA GLY A 10 6.71 -3.96 -25.30
C GLY A 10 5.75 -2.77 -25.25
N LEU A 11 6.13 -1.70 -24.54
CA LEU A 11 5.32 -0.48 -24.50
C LEU A 11 5.06 0.06 -25.92
N GLU A 12 3.89 0.66 -26.12
CA GLU A 12 3.51 1.32 -27.37
C GLU A 12 4.55 2.40 -27.74
N ASP A 13 4.80 2.60 -29.03
CA ASP A 13 5.84 3.50 -29.54
C ASP A 13 5.66 4.95 -29.05
N ASP A 14 4.42 5.39 -28.86
CA ASP A 14 4.11 6.72 -28.36
C ASP A 14 4.55 6.92 -26.89
N ILE A 15 4.49 5.87 -26.06
CA ILE A 15 4.93 5.93 -24.67
C ILE A 15 6.46 5.87 -24.61
N LEU A 16 7.10 5.06 -25.45
CA LEU A 16 8.56 5.02 -25.50
C LEU A 16 9.14 6.38 -25.94
N GLU A 17 8.49 7.05 -26.89
CA GLU A 17 8.87 8.40 -27.31
C GLU A 17 8.67 9.43 -26.19
N LYS A 18 7.56 9.35 -25.44
CA LYS A 18 7.36 10.20 -24.24
C LYS A 18 8.44 9.97 -23.19
N MET A 19 8.87 8.72 -22.98
CA MET A 19 9.97 8.40 -22.05
C MET A 19 11.29 9.01 -22.53
N ARG A 20 11.60 8.92 -23.82
CA ARG A 20 12.78 9.54 -24.43
C ARG A 20 12.79 11.05 -24.23
N ILE A 21 11.68 11.72 -24.57
CA ILE A 21 11.52 13.18 -24.39
C ILE A 21 11.66 13.56 -22.92
N ALA A 22 11.03 12.82 -22.01
CA ALA A 22 11.11 13.11 -20.57
C ALA A 22 12.55 12.94 -20.03
N GLN A 23 13.30 11.95 -20.53
CA GLN A 23 14.70 11.77 -20.18
C GLN A 23 15.59 12.89 -20.73
N GLU A 24 15.31 13.41 -21.93
CA GLU A 24 16.03 14.57 -22.47
C GLU A 24 15.77 15.85 -21.68
N GLN A 25 14.54 16.00 -21.15
CA GLN A 25 14.16 17.13 -20.29
C GLN A 25 14.70 17.01 -18.86
N ASP A 26 14.92 15.78 -18.38
CA ASP A 26 15.39 15.47 -17.03
C ASP A 26 16.51 14.40 -17.06
N PRO A 27 17.72 14.77 -17.53
CA PRO A 27 18.83 13.83 -17.73
C PRO A 27 19.36 13.22 -16.41
N ASP A 28 19.08 13.86 -15.28
CA ASP A 28 19.46 13.40 -13.95
C ASP A 28 18.49 12.33 -13.40
N ASN A 29 17.39 12.05 -14.12
CA ASN A 29 16.45 10.99 -13.75
C ASN A 29 16.97 9.59 -14.13
N LEU A 30 17.96 9.13 -13.36
CA LEU A 30 18.58 7.82 -13.57
C LEU A 30 17.58 6.67 -13.43
N TYR A 31 16.50 6.87 -12.65
CA TYR A 31 15.41 5.91 -12.52
C TYR A 31 14.65 5.72 -13.84
N LEU A 32 14.25 6.82 -14.48
CA LEU A 32 13.60 6.78 -15.79
C LEU A 32 14.55 6.21 -16.86
N ALA A 33 15.81 6.62 -16.84
CA ALA A 33 16.84 6.10 -17.76
C ALA A 33 16.97 4.57 -17.69
N ALA A 34 16.98 3.99 -16.48
CA ALA A 34 17.05 2.54 -16.30
C ALA A 34 15.82 1.81 -16.86
N HIS A 35 14.61 2.36 -16.68
CA HIS A 35 13.39 1.79 -17.28
C HIS A 35 13.36 1.94 -18.80
N TYR A 36 13.87 3.06 -19.32
CA TYR A 36 14.00 3.27 -20.76
C TYR A 36 14.95 2.24 -21.38
N LEU A 37 16.08 1.93 -20.72
CA LEU A 37 16.98 0.85 -21.13
C LEU A 37 16.29 -0.52 -21.11
N ASP A 38 15.48 -0.85 -20.08
CA ASP A 38 14.71 -2.11 -20.07
C ASP A 38 13.77 -2.21 -21.27
N GLN A 39 13.07 -1.13 -21.64
CA GLN A 39 12.18 -1.14 -22.79
C GLN A 39 12.91 -1.32 -24.12
N ARG A 40 14.06 -0.66 -24.29
CA ARG A 40 14.91 -0.83 -25.48
C ARG A 40 15.50 -2.23 -25.56
N ALA A 41 15.94 -2.78 -24.43
CA ALA A 41 16.44 -4.16 -24.35
C ALA A 41 15.36 -5.19 -24.73
N GLN A 42 14.11 -4.98 -24.32
CA GLN A 42 12.97 -5.84 -24.71
C GLN A 42 12.73 -5.84 -26.22
N ARG A 43 13.09 -4.75 -26.92
CA ARG A 43 13.01 -4.62 -28.38
C ARG A 43 14.24 -5.19 -29.11
N GLY A 44 15.20 -5.74 -28.37
CA GLY A 44 16.42 -6.34 -28.92
C GLY A 44 17.50 -5.33 -29.28
N GLU A 45 17.40 -4.09 -28.80
CA GLU A 45 18.45 -3.10 -28.97
C GLU A 45 19.67 -3.44 -28.10
N ARG A 46 20.85 -3.05 -28.57
CA ARG A 46 22.11 -3.16 -27.81
C ARG A 46 22.17 -2.01 -26.81
N ILE A 47 22.32 -2.35 -25.53
CA ILE A 47 22.19 -1.43 -24.40
C ILE A 47 23.38 -1.52 -23.44
N GLU A 48 24.39 -2.35 -23.73
CA GLU A 48 25.43 -2.73 -22.78
C GLU A 48 26.33 -1.55 -22.37
N ASP A 49 26.75 -0.73 -23.33
CA ASP A 49 27.61 0.43 -23.06
C ASP A 49 26.85 1.51 -22.30
N GLU A 50 25.60 1.77 -22.68
CA GLU A 50 24.72 2.72 -22.01
C GLU A 50 24.38 2.28 -20.58
N ALA A 51 24.17 0.98 -20.36
CA ALA A 51 23.94 0.41 -19.04
C ALA A 51 25.16 0.57 -18.12
N ARG A 52 26.38 0.40 -18.64
CA ARG A 52 27.64 0.61 -17.89
C ARG A 52 27.89 2.08 -17.57
N GLU A 53 27.59 2.98 -18.50
CA GLU A 53 27.63 4.42 -18.23
C GLU A 53 26.62 4.79 -17.13
N LEU A 54 25.39 4.27 -17.23
CA LEU A 54 24.35 4.50 -16.24
C LEU A 54 24.75 3.93 -14.87
N ALA A 55 25.36 2.75 -14.80
CA ALA A 55 25.88 2.16 -13.57
C ALA A 55 26.87 3.09 -12.86
N THR A 56 27.78 3.69 -13.62
CA THR A 56 28.75 4.66 -13.10
C THR A 56 28.06 5.89 -12.50
N LYS A 57 27.00 6.41 -13.15
CA LYS A 57 26.21 7.55 -12.65
C LYS A 57 25.42 7.18 -11.39
N VAL A 58 24.80 6.00 -11.38
CA VAL A 58 24.03 5.49 -10.24
C VAL A 58 24.90 5.32 -9.00
N LEU A 59 26.11 4.75 -9.14
CA LEU A 59 27.04 4.56 -8.02
C LEU A 59 27.57 5.87 -7.42
N ARG A 60 27.61 6.95 -8.19
CA ARG A 60 28.01 8.30 -7.72
C ARG A 60 26.87 9.07 -7.07
N SER A 61 25.64 8.63 -7.29
CA SER A 61 24.44 9.32 -6.79
C SER A 61 24.14 8.90 -5.35
N PRO A 62 23.47 9.77 -4.55
CA PRO A 62 23.02 9.39 -3.22
C PRO A 62 22.16 8.12 -3.24
N VAL A 63 22.41 7.23 -2.28
CA VAL A 63 21.73 5.94 -2.20
C VAL A 63 20.24 6.15 -1.90
N SER A 64 19.39 5.67 -2.80
CA SER A 64 17.95 5.65 -2.57
C SER A 64 17.26 4.63 -3.47
N SER A 65 16.04 4.22 -3.11
CA SER A 65 15.20 3.39 -3.97
C SER A 65 14.78 4.04 -5.28
N TYR A 66 15.02 5.35 -5.42
CA TYR A 66 14.80 6.13 -6.62
C TYR A 66 16.09 6.47 -7.37
N SER A 67 17.27 5.99 -6.92
CA SER A 67 18.54 6.27 -7.61
C SER A 67 18.66 5.59 -8.98
N GLY A 68 17.72 4.71 -9.33
CA GLY A 68 17.77 3.90 -10.55
C GLY A 68 18.53 2.58 -10.41
N LEU A 69 19.16 2.32 -9.25
CA LEU A 69 19.94 1.10 -9.04
C LEU A 69 19.12 -0.18 -9.26
N LYS A 70 17.99 -0.34 -8.57
CA LYS A 70 17.17 -1.56 -8.71
C LYS A 70 16.69 -1.83 -10.15
N PRO A 71 16.08 -0.87 -10.90
CA PRO A 71 15.71 -1.13 -12.29
C PRO A 71 16.94 -1.40 -13.17
N LEU A 72 18.10 -0.77 -12.90
CA LEU A 72 19.32 -1.07 -13.62
C LEU A 72 19.83 -2.50 -13.37
N LEU A 73 19.83 -2.96 -12.11
CA LEU A 73 20.18 -4.34 -11.75
C LEU A 73 19.29 -5.36 -12.45
N TRP A 74 18.00 -5.01 -12.65
CA TRP A 74 17.07 -5.83 -13.43
C TRP A 74 17.48 -5.91 -14.90
N VAL A 75 17.87 -4.79 -15.52
CA VAL A 75 18.40 -4.76 -16.90
C VAL A 75 19.64 -5.65 -17.02
N TYR A 76 20.59 -5.51 -16.09
CA TYR A 76 21.80 -6.32 -16.07
C TYR A 76 21.48 -7.82 -15.99
N SER A 77 20.72 -8.25 -14.98
CA SER A 77 20.39 -9.67 -14.78
C SER A 77 19.64 -10.27 -15.98
N ARG A 78 18.77 -9.49 -16.62
CA ARG A 78 17.90 -10.01 -17.68
C ARG A 78 18.55 -10.05 -19.06
N TYR A 79 19.29 -9.00 -19.42
CA TYR A 79 19.79 -8.81 -20.79
C TYR A 79 21.32 -8.80 -20.92
N ILE A 80 22.07 -8.60 -19.83
CA ILE A 80 23.54 -8.47 -19.86
C ILE A 80 24.19 -9.69 -19.18
N SER A 81 24.23 -9.69 -17.85
CA SER A 81 24.87 -10.72 -17.04
C SER A 81 24.35 -10.69 -15.59
N ASP A 82 23.98 -11.86 -15.06
CA ASP A 82 23.63 -12.04 -13.64
C ASP A 82 24.85 -11.77 -12.72
N ASP A 83 26.06 -12.08 -13.19
CA ASP A 83 27.32 -11.81 -12.47
C ASP A 83 27.59 -10.31 -12.37
N GLU A 84 27.53 -9.58 -13.49
CA GLU A 84 27.73 -8.13 -13.49
C GLU A 84 26.66 -7.41 -12.64
N ALA A 85 25.43 -7.94 -12.57
CA ALA A 85 24.40 -7.42 -11.67
C ALA A 85 24.79 -7.57 -10.20
N ILE A 86 25.31 -8.74 -9.81
CA ILE A 86 25.74 -8.99 -8.43
C ILE A 86 26.95 -8.13 -8.08
N ASP A 87 27.94 -8.03 -8.97
CA ASP A 87 29.14 -7.22 -8.77
C ASP A 87 28.77 -5.74 -8.56
N LEU A 88 27.88 -5.20 -9.39
CA LEU A 88 27.38 -3.84 -9.26
C LEU A 88 26.65 -3.61 -7.93
N ALA A 89 25.81 -4.56 -7.50
CA ALA A 89 25.08 -4.45 -6.25
C ALA A 89 26.00 -4.57 -5.02
N GLU A 90 26.96 -5.50 -5.03
CA GLU A 90 27.94 -5.69 -3.96
C GLU A 90 28.93 -4.51 -3.89
N GLU A 91 29.31 -3.92 -5.03
CA GLU A 91 30.10 -2.68 -5.06
C GLU A 91 29.36 -1.53 -4.38
N ALA A 92 28.08 -1.32 -4.73
CA ALA A 92 27.26 -0.31 -4.08
C ALA A 92 27.19 -0.55 -2.56
N LEU A 93 26.92 -1.79 -2.13
CA LEU A 93 26.83 -2.14 -0.71
C LEU A 93 28.18 -1.97 0.01
N LYS A 94 29.29 -2.29 -0.64
CA LYS A 94 30.63 -2.09 -0.09
C LYS A 94 30.91 -0.61 0.19
N ASN A 95 30.47 0.28 -0.71
CA ASN A 95 30.64 1.72 -0.54
C ASN A 95 29.73 2.29 0.55
N HIS A 96 28.58 1.65 0.81
CA HIS A 96 27.60 2.09 1.81
C HIS A 96 27.02 0.90 2.61
N PRO A 97 27.80 0.29 3.53
CA PRO A 97 27.47 -1.00 4.16
C PRO A 97 26.24 -0.95 5.08
N ASP A 98 25.93 0.21 5.64
CA ASP A 98 24.80 0.40 6.54
C ASP A 98 23.47 0.61 5.79
N GLU A 99 23.51 0.80 4.48
CA GLU A 99 22.32 1.09 3.68
C GLU A 99 21.44 -0.15 3.48
N ARG A 100 20.34 -0.19 4.21
CA ARG A 100 19.37 -1.29 4.16
C ARG A 100 18.77 -1.52 2.77
N TYR A 101 18.69 -0.48 1.93
CA TYR A 101 18.19 -0.60 0.56
C TYR A 101 19.17 -1.39 -0.31
N LEU A 102 20.46 -1.22 -0.11
CA LEU A 102 21.50 -1.91 -0.88
C LEU A 102 21.56 -3.39 -0.50
N LYS A 103 21.47 -3.72 0.80
CA LYS A 103 21.33 -5.11 1.26
C LYS A 103 20.17 -5.81 0.54
N ARG A 104 19.02 -5.14 0.45
CA ARG A 104 17.85 -5.63 -0.29
C ARG A 104 18.12 -5.80 -1.80
N CYS A 105 18.90 -4.91 -2.43
CA CYS A 105 19.26 -5.01 -3.85
C CYS A 105 20.20 -6.20 -4.12
N VAL A 106 21.21 -6.40 -3.27
CA VAL A 106 22.13 -7.55 -3.38
C VAL A 106 21.37 -8.87 -3.21
N THR A 107 20.49 -8.97 -2.19
CA THR A 107 19.65 -10.16 -2.00
C THR A 107 18.77 -10.46 -3.22
N LEU A 108 18.23 -9.43 -3.90
CA LEU A 108 17.46 -9.61 -5.13
C LEU A 108 18.32 -10.15 -6.27
N CYS A 109 19.55 -9.67 -6.43
CA CYS A 109 20.46 -10.15 -7.48
C CYS A 109 20.85 -11.62 -7.27
N TYR A 110 21.22 -11.99 -6.04
CA TYR A 110 21.46 -13.39 -5.71
C TYR A 110 20.24 -14.27 -5.98
N LYS A 111 19.05 -13.80 -5.60
CA LYS A 111 17.80 -14.51 -5.86
C LYS A 111 17.57 -14.72 -7.37
N TRP A 112 17.71 -13.67 -8.17
CA TRP A 112 17.51 -13.76 -9.62
C TRP A 112 18.46 -14.76 -10.24
N LYS A 113 19.74 -14.74 -9.84
CA LYS A 113 20.74 -15.70 -10.30
C LYS A 113 20.41 -17.14 -9.87
N ILE A 114 20.10 -17.37 -8.60
CA ILE A 114 19.80 -18.70 -8.04
C ILE A 114 18.57 -19.34 -8.73
N ILE A 115 17.55 -18.55 -9.05
CA ILE A 115 16.30 -19.02 -9.70
C ILE A 115 16.43 -19.03 -11.23
N SER A 116 17.47 -18.42 -11.79
CA SER A 116 17.66 -18.30 -13.23
C SER A 116 17.74 -19.69 -13.87
N PRO A 117 16.93 -19.99 -14.91
CA PRO A 117 17.01 -21.26 -15.61
C PRO A 117 18.33 -21.42 -16.39
N LYS A 118 19.10 -20.33 -16.54
CA LYS A 118 20.42 -20.32 -17.18
C LYS A 118 21.52 -20.90 -16.28
N GLN A 119 21.28 -20.99 -14.97
CA GLN A 119 22.26 -21.43 -13.99
C GLN A 119 22.33 -22.97 -13.89
N SER A 120 23.55 -23.50 -13.79
CA SER A 120 23.78 -24.83 -13.24
C SER A 120 23.51 -24.84 -11.73
N ARG A 121 23.75 -25.95 -11.02
CA ARG A 121 23.58 -26.01 -9.56
C ARG A 121 24.31 -24.82 -8.89
N PRO A 122 23.62 -23.95 -8.11
CA PRO A 122 24.26 -22.75 -7.56
C PRO A 122 25.41 -23.11 -6.61
N GLU A 123 26.46 -22.30 -6.61
CA GLU A 123 27.61 -22.50 -5.71
C GLU A 123 27.21 -22.32 -4.25
N LYS A 124 27.78 -23.15 -3.38
CA LYS A 124 27.49 -23.11 -1.93
C LYS A 124 27.77 -21.75 -1.30
N SER A 125 28.90 -21.13 -1.65
CA SER A 125 29.30 -19.79 -1.21
C SER A 125 28.25 -18.72 -1.53
N MET A 126 27.64 -18.82 -2.71
CA MET A 126 26.59 -17.90 -3.16
C MET A 126 25.31 -18.07 -2.35
N ILE A 127 24.90 -19.32 -2.10
CA ILE A 127 23.73 -19.62 -1.27
C ILE A 127 23.94 -19.11 0.16
N ASP A 128 25.11 -19.37 0.74
CA ASP A 128 25.44 -18.94 2.11
C ASP A 128 25.43 -17.39 2.23
N ARG A 129 26.01 -16.68 1.25
CA ARG A 129 25.98 -15.20 1.20
C ARG A 129 24.55 -14.66 1.04
N ALA A 130 23.72 -15.29 0.20
CA ALA A 130 22.33 -14.90 0.00
C ALA A 130 21.49 -15.06 1.28
N ILE A 131 21.68 -16.15 2.02
CA ILE A 131 21.00 -16.43 3.29
C ILE A 131 21.36 -15.36 4.32
N LEU A 132 22.65 -15.08 4.52
CA LEU A 132 23.11 -14.08 5.49
C LEU A 132 22.49 -12.70 5.24
N LEU A 133 22.54 -12.22 3.99
CA LEU A 133 21.95 -10.93 3.63
C LEU A 133 20.43 -10.93 3.78
N LEU A 134 19.75 -12.04 3.50
CA LEU A 134 18.31 -12.14 3.63
C LEU A 134 17.87 -12.13 5.10
N GLU A 135 18.63 -12.76 6.00
CA GLU A 135 18.41 -12.66 7.45
C GLU A 135 18.54 -11.21 7.95
N GLU A 136 19.58 -10.50 7.51
CA GLU A 136 19.75 -9.07 7.80
C GLU A 136 18.57 -8.24 7.27
N VAL A 137 18.14 -8.46 6.02
CA VAL A 137 16.99 -7.76 5.43
C VAL A 137 15.70 -8.07 6.20
N ILE A 138 15.49 -9.30 6.65
CA ILE A 138 14.30 -9.64 7.47
C ILE A 138 14.31 -8.84 8.78
N ALA A 139 15.46 -8.68 9.42
CA ALA A 139 15.60 -7.87 10.63
C ALA A 139 15.34 -6.38 10.36
N LEU A 140 15.75 -5.88 9.20
CA LEU A 140 15.57 -4.47 8.81
C LEU A 140 14.13 -4.11 8.36
N TYR A 141 13.33 -5.11 7.93
CA TYR A 141 11.95 -4.92 7.46
C TYR A 141 10.96 -5.92 8.11
N PRO A 142 10.75 -5.87 9.44
CA PRO A 142 10.02 -6.91 10.16
C PRO A 142 8.57 -7.09 9.71
N ASP A 143 7.86 -6.01 9.36
CA ASP A 143 6.42 -6.09 9.03
C ASP A 143 6.14 -6.46 7.57
N SER A 144 7.08 -6.25 6.64
CA SER A 144 6.98 -6.75 5.25
C SER A 144 7.85 -7.98 4.97
N SER A 145 8.32 -8.63 6.04
CA SER A 145 9.25 -9.76 5.98
C SER A 145 8.61 -11.07 5.52
N LEU A 146 7.28 -11.22 5.47
CA LEU A 146 6.64 -12.50 5.13
C LEU A 146 7.15 -13.08 3.80
N MET A 147 7.14 -12.27 2.73
CA MET A 147 7.69 -12.71 1.44
C MET A 147 9.18 -13.07 1.53
N LYS A 148 9.96 -12.33 2.33
CA LYS A 148 11.40 -12.56 2.51
C LYS A 148 11.67 -13.84 3.33
N LYS A 149 10.78 -14.17 4.26
CA LYS A 149 10.81 -15.42 5.04
C LYS A 149 10.37 -16.63 4.21
N ILE A 150 9.52 -16.44 3.19
CA ILE A 150 9.27 -17.50 2.21
C ILE A 150 10.54 -17.68 1.35
N GLU A 151 11.12 -16.57 0.89
CA GLU A 151 12.35 -16.60 0.10
C GLU A 151 13.53 -17.26 0.84
N ILE A 152 13.66 -17.11 2.17
CA ILE A 152 14.74 -17.77 2.91
C ILE A 152 14.53 -19.28 2.94
N ALA A 153 13.27 -19.74 3.05
CA ALA A 153 12.93 -21.15 3.00
C ALA A 153 13.19 -21.74 1.60
N ASP A 154 12.83 -21.00 0.54
CA ASP A 154 13.16 -21.36 -0.85
C ASP A 154 14.67 -21.51 -1.05
N VAL A 155 15.46 -20.53 -0.59
CA VAL A 155 16.93 -20.56 -0.73
C VAL A 155 17.54 -21.70 0.09
N TYR A 156 17.02 -21.99 1.30
CA TYR A 156 17.45 -23.17 2.06
C TYR A 156 17.14 -24.47 1.33
N ALA A 157 15.99 -24.60 0.66
CA ALA A 157 15.63 -25.81 -0.09
C ALA A 157 16.59 -26.05 -1.28
N LEU A 158 17.21 -25.00 -1.81
CA LEU A 158 18.19 -25.08 -2.89
C LEU A 158 19.61 -25.40 -2.39
N SER A 159 19.87 -25.35 -1.08
CA SER A 159 21.14 -25.74 -0.47
C SER A 159 21.28 -27.26 -0.36
N HIS A 160 22.50 -27.79 -0.52
CA HIS A 160 22.78 -29.23 -0.51
C HIS A 160 22.22 -29.95 0.74
N ASP A 161 22.29 -29.30 1.91
CA ASP A 161 21.90 -29.87 3.20
C ASP A 161 20.79 -29.05 3.89
N GLY A 162 20.10 -28.18 3.13
CA GLY A 162 19.18 -27.19 3.67
C GLY A 162 17.72 -27.62 3.75
N GLN A 163 17.36 -28.81 3.24
CA GLN A 163 15.97 -29.29 3.19
C GLN A 163 15.30 -29.27 4.58
N ALA A 164 15.97 -29.82 5.60
CA ALA A 164 15.41 -29.83 6.97
C ALA A 164 15.18 -28.42 7.54
N LYS A 165 16.06 -27.46 7.20
CA LYS A 165 15.91 -26.05 7.61
C LYS A 165 14.79 -25.36 6.84
N ALA A 166 14.66 -25.64 5.54
CA ALA A 166 13.57 -25.13 4.72
C ALA A 166 12.22 -25.61 5.28
N ASP A 167 12.09 -26.91 5.56
CA ASP A 167 10.88 -27.50 6.13
C ASP A 167 10.55 -26.88 7.49
N GLN A 168 11.55 -26.69 8.37
CA GLN A 168 11.36 -25.98 9.63
C GLN A 168 10.82 -24.56 9.41
N LYS A 169 11.39 -23.79 8.47
CA LYS A 169 10.93 -22.43 8.17
C LYS A 169 9.53 -22.39 7.57
N TYR A 170 9.18 -23.34 6.73
CA TYR A 170 7.81 -23.49 6.24
C TYR A 170 6.83 -23.79 7.35
N GLN A 171 7.19 -24.67 8.29
CA GLN A 171 6.34 -24.95 9.46
C GLN A 171 6.18 -23.73 10.35
N GLU A 172 7.26 -23.00 10.67
CA GLU A 172 7.19 -21.74 11.43
C GLU A 172 6.26 -20.71 10.76
N LEU A 173 6.28 -20.63 9.43
CA LEU A 173 5.38 -19.76 8.67
C LEU A 173 3.92 -20.25 8.69
N LEU A 174 3.70 -21.55 8.55
CA LEU A 174 2.36 -22.15 8.61
C LEU A 174 1.74 -22.05 10.00
N ASP A 175 2.52 -22.19 11.08
CA ASP A 175 2.00 -21.98 12.44
C ASP A 175 1.64 -20.52 12.69
N ARG A 176 2.49 -19.60 12.21
CA ARG A 176 2.33 -18.15 12.39
C ARG A 176 1.22 -17.54 11.51
N PHE A 177 1.02 -18.05 10.30
CA PHE A 177 0.12 -17.46 9.29
C PHE A 177 -1.00 -18.41 8.82
N GLY A 178 -0.89 -19.71 9.08
CA GLY A 178 -1.85 -20.74 8.66
C GLY A 178 -2.99 -21.01 9.65
N THR A 179 -3.03 -20.34 10.81
CA THR A 179 -4.17 -20.44 11.72
C THR A 179 -5.27 -19.45 11.38
N CYS A 180 -6.08 -19.79 10.37
CA CYS A 180 -7.46 -19.33 10.24
C CYS A 180 -8.35 -19.71 11.46
N ARG A 181 -7.79 -20.39 12.48
CA ARG A 181 -8.42 -20.67 13.79
C ARG A 181 -8.35 -19.50 14.78
N GLN A 182 -7.56 -18.46 14.52
CA GLN A 182 -7.42 -17.31 15.44
C GLN A 182 -8.61 -16.35 15.44
N THR A 183 -9.50 -16.41 14.45
CA THR A 183 -10.71 -15.56 14.42
C THR A 183 -11.60 -15.77 15.64
N ASN A 184 -11.85 -17.02 16.05
CA ASN A 184 -12.69 -17.31 17.22
C ASN A 184 -12.00 -16.93 18.56
N ALA A 185 -10.67 -17.03 18.63
CA ALA A 185 -9.92 -16.70 19.85
C ALA A 185 -9.69 -15.19 20.02
N LEU A 186 -9.47 -14.45 18.92
CA LEU A 186 -9.44 -12.99 18.91
C LEU A 186 -10.82 -12.40 19.19
N GLN A 187 -11.88 -13.07 18.73
CA GLN A 187 -13.27 -12.72 18.99
C GLN A 187 -13.65 -12.87 20.48
N GLN A 188 -13.30 -13.99 21.11
CA GLN A 188 -13.57 -14.18 22.54
C GLN A 188 -12.81 -13.14 23.39
N ARG A 189 -11.55 -12.84 23.02
CA ARG A 189 -10.76 -11.78 23.66
C ARG A 189 -11.30 -10.37 23.44
N ALA A 190 -11.87 -10.06 22.27
CA ALA A 190 -12.47 -8.75 22.00
C ALA A 190 -13.71 -8.51 22.86
N ILE A 191 -14.55 -9.54 23.04
CA ILE A 191 -15.75 -9.50 23.90
C ILE A 191 -15.35 -9.37 25.39
N GLU A 192 -14.28 -10.04 25.82
CA GLU A 192 -13.74 -9.92 27.19
C GLU A 192 -13.09 -8.55 27.46
N MET A 193 -12.53 -7.88 26.44
CA MET A 193 -11.86 -6.57 26.59
C MET A 193 -12.82 -5.38 26.60
N GLN A 194 -13.95 -5.46 25.88
CA GLN A 194 -14.96 -4.38 25.78
C GLN A 194 -16.38 -4.98 25.75
N PRO A 195 -16.92 -5.42 26.89
CA PRO A 195 -18.25 -6.03 26.96
C PRO A 195 -19.40 -5.06 26.60
N ASP A 196 -19.13 -3.75 26.61
CA ASP A 196 -20.12 -2.69 26.34
C ASP A 196 -20.22 -2.29 24.86
N MET A 197 -19.35 -2.83 23.99
CA MET A 197 -19.32 -2.49 22.56
C MET A 197 -20.25 -3.45 21.77
N VAL A 198 -21.44 -2.95 21.50
CA VAL A 198 -22.61 -3.69 21.00
C VAL A 198 -22.38 -4.30 19.60
N GLU A 199 -21.55 -3.68 18.78
CA GLU A 199 -21.25 -4.08 17.40
C GLU A 199 -20.58 -5.47 17.29
N TRP A 200 -19.92 -5.94 18.37
CA TRP A 200 -19.32 -7.27 18.43
C TRP A 200 -20.35 -8.40 18.44
N ASN A 201 -21.58 -8.14 18.89
CA ASN A 201 -22.66 -9.12 18.95
C ASN A 201 -23.32 -9.34 17.57
N SER A 202 -23.33 -8.31 16.72
CA SER A 202 -23.95 -8.32 15.39
C SER A 202 -23.08 -9.02 14.33
N TRP A 203 -21.75 -8.92 14.45
CA TRP A 203 -20.80 -9.43 13.45
C TRP A 203 -20.87 -10.95 13.15
N PRO A 204 -20.89 -11.86 14.15
CA PRO A 204 -20.97 -13.31 13.87
C PRO A 204 -22.31 -13.71 13.24
N VAL A 205 -23.40 -13.03 13.56
CA VAL A 205 -24.72 -13.26 12.96
C VAL A 205 -24.72 -12.87 11.48
N LEU A 206 -24.11 -11.74 11.12
CA LEU A 206 -23.97 -11.30 9.73
C LEU A 206 -23.10 -12.25 8.89
N ALA A 207 -22.06 -12.85 9.49
CA ALA A 207 -21.22 -13.85 8.83
C ALA A 207 -21.99 -15.15 8.52
N LEU A 208 -22.85 -15.61 9.44
CA LEU A 208 -23.73 -16.77 9.25
C LEU A 208 -24.81 -16.52 8.19
N VAL A 209 -25.38 -15.31 8.15
CA VAL A 209 -26.32 -14.87 7.10
C VAL A 209 -25.64 -14.84 5.72
N TYR A 210 -24.36 -14.44 5.66
CA TYR A 210 -23.61 -14.43 4.41
C TYR A 210 -23.26 -15.85 3.93
N ALA A 211 -22.93 -16.76 4.85
CA ALA A 211 -22.63 -18.16 4.53
C ALA A 211 -23.86 -18.95 4.05
N SER A 212 -25.04 -18.66 4.61
CA SER A 212 -26.30 -19.35 4.29
C SER A 212 -26.91 -18.92 2.94
N LYS A 213 -26.53 -17.76 2.38
CA LYS A 213 -26.87 -17.37 0.98
C LYS A 213 -26.40 -18.37 -0.08
N HIS A 214 -25.46 -19.25 0.26
CA HIS A 214 -24.93 -20.28 -0.63
C HIS A 214 -25.42 -21.71 -0.29
N SER A 215 -26.29 -21.85 0.72
CA SER A 215 -26.95 -23.12 1.06
C SER A 215 -28.30 -23.22 0.35
N ARG A 216 -28.65 -24.41 -0.16
CA ARG A 216 -29.99 -24.69 -0.72
C ARG A 216 -31.06 -24.94 0.34
N THR A 217 -30.65 -25.08 1.61
CA THR A 217 -31.55 -25.12 2.77
C THR A 217 -31.52 -23.73 3.39
N GLY A 218 -32.69 -23.08 3.49
CA GLY A 218 -32.80 -21.73 4.08
C GLY A 218 -32.25 -21.65 5.51
N LEU A 219 -32.18 -20.44 6.08
CA LEU A 219 -31.67 -20.21 7.44
C LEU A 219 -32.35 -21.13 8.47
N GLU A 220 -31.57 -21.75 9.35
CA GLU A 220 -32.06 -22.51 10.50
C GLU A 220 -32.68 -21.58 11.56
N ASP A 221 -33.67 -22.06 12.32
CA ASP A 221 -34.42 -21.28 13.31
C ASP A 221 -33.54 -20.69 14.42
N ASP A 222 -32.45 -21.36 14.76
CA ASP A 222 -31.49 -20.90 15.77
C ASP A 222 -30.70 -19.66 15.31
N ILE A 223 -30.47 -19.51 14.00
CA ILE A 223 -29.80 -18.33 13.42
C ILE A 223 -30.77 -17.15 13.36
N LEU A 224 -32.04 -17.40 13.03
CA LEU A 224 -33.07 -16.35 13.01
C LEU A 224 -33.31 -15.75 14.41
N GLU A 225 -33.28 -16.59 15.46
CA GLU A 225 -33.39 -16.13 16.84
C GLU A 225 -32.16 -15.33 17.29
N LYS A 226 -30.96 -15.72 16.84
CA LYS A 226 -29.73 -14.92 17.06
C LYS A 226 -29.79 -13.56 16.36
N MET A 227 -30.42 -13.47 15.18
CA MET A 227 -30.66 -12.19 14.49
C MET A 227 -31.61 -11.29 15.28
N ARG A 228 -32.69 -11.84 15.85
CA ARG A 228 -33.63 -11.09 16.69
C ARG A 228 -32.92 -10.50 17.91
N ILE A 229 -32.16 -11.33 18.63
CA ILE A 229 -31.43 -10.91 19.84
C ILE A 229 -30.38 -9.84 19.50
N ALA A 230 -29.62 -10.02 18.42
CA ALA A 230 -28.62 -9.04 18.01
C ALA A 230 -29.25 -7.71 17.56
N GLN A 231 -30.42 -7.73 16.90
CA GLN A 231 -31.16 -6.51 16.55
C GLN A 231 -31.73 -5.78 17.78
N GLU A 232 -32.21 -6.51 18.80
CA GLU A 232 -32.67 -5.91 20.05
C GLU A 232 -31.53 -5.28 20.85
N GLN A 233 -30.33 -5.84 20.73
CA GLN A 233 -29.13 -5.29 21.34
C GLN A 233 -28.59 -4.08 20.55
N ASP A 234 -28.74 -4.07 19.22
CA ASP A 234 -28.19 -3.05 18.30
C ASP A 234 -29.27 -2.47 17.33
N PRO A 235 -30.18 -1.59 17.83
CA PRO A 235 -31.29 -1.07 17.03
C PRO A 235 -30.85 -0.17 15.86
N GLU A 236 -29.63 0.36 15.89
CA GLU A 236 -29.08 1.24 14.85
C GLU A 236 -28.48 0.47 13.66
N ASN A 237 -28.38 -0.87 13.77
CA ASN A 237 -27.86 -1.73 12.71
C ASN A 237 -28.89 -2.01 11.62
N LEU A 238 -29.06 -1.01 10.75
CA LEU A 238 -30.01 -1.05 9.63
C LEU A 238 -29.76 -2.21 8.67
N TYR A 239 -28.53 -2.71 8.58
CA TYR A 239 -28.17 -3.86 7.75
C TYR A 239 -28.74 -5.17 8.32
N LEU A 240 -28.56 -5.41 9.63
CA LEU A 240 -29.12 -6.57 10.32
C LEU A 240 -30.66 -6.53 10.32
N ALA A 241 -31.25 -5.37 10.59
CA ALA A 241 -32.70 -5.17 10.58
C ALA A 241 -33.32 -5.45 9.20
N ALA A 242 -32.70 -4.98 8.11
CA ALA A 242 -33.16 -5.26 6.75
C ALA A 242 -33.08 -6.76 6.41
N HIS A 243 -32.00 -7.42 6.78
CA HIS A 243 -31.82 -8.86 6.55
C HIS A 243 -32.77 -9.73 7.37
N TYR A 244 -33.06 -9.33 8.61
CA TYR A 244 -34.03 -10.03 9.46
C TYR A 244 -35.44 -9.95 8.88
N LEU A 245 -35.87 -8.76 8.42
CA LEU A 245 -37.17 -8.57 7.77
C LEU A 245 -37.29 -9.35 6.45
N ASP A 246 -36.22 -9.41 5.65
CA ASP A 246 -36.18 -10.20 4.41
C ASP A 246 -36.34 -11.71 4.67
N GLN A 247 -35.68 -12.25 5.69
CA GLN A 247 -35.80 -13.67 6.06
C GLN A 247 -37.20 -14.02 6.61
N ARG A 248 -37.79 -13.14 7.43
CA ARG A 248 -39.18 -13.31 7.92
C ARG A 248 -40.19 -13.27 6.77
N ALA A 249 -39.99 -12.37 5.81
CA ALA A 249 -40.83 -12.29 4.61
C ALA A 249 -40.73 -13.58 3.75
N GLN A 250 -39.53 -14.14 3.57
CA GLN A 250 -39.31 -15.38 2.83
C GLN A 250 -39.97 -16.60 3.49
N ARG A 251 -40.22 -16.54 4.81
CA ARG A 251 -40.95 -17.55 5.60
C ARG A 251 -42.48 -17.33 5.62
N GLY A 252 -42.97 -16.29 4.95
CA GLY A 252 -44.40 -15.95 4.88
C GLY A 252 -44.94 -15.26 6.13
N GLU A 253 -44.07 -14.71 6.98
CA GLU A 253 -44.48 -13.95 8.16
C GLU A 253 -44.99 -12.55 7.76
N ARG A 254 -45.96 -12.01 8.51
CA ARG A 254 -46.42 -10.62 8.35
C ARG A 254 -45.37 -9.67 8.92
N ILE A 255 -44.83 -8.80 8.07
CA ILE A 255 -43.76 -7.81 8.40
C ILE A 255 -44.16 -6.36 8.10
N GLU A 256 -45.45 -6.12 7.81
CA GLU A 256 -45.95 -4.88 7.23
C GLU A 256 -45.78 -3.67 8.15
N ASP A 257 -45.96 -3.87 9.45
CA ASP A 257 -45.85 -2.82 10.47
C ASP A 257 -44.38 -2.51 10.78
N GLU A 258 -43.53 -3.52 10.89
CA GLU A 258 -42.09 -3.36 11.13
C GLU A 258 -41.38 -2.76 9.91
N ALA A 259 -41.74 -3.16 8.70
CA ALA A 259 -41.24 -2.55 7.47
C ALA A 259 -41.68 -1.09 7.31
N ARG A 260 -42.89 -0.75 7.78
CA ARG A 260 -43.38 0.64 7.79
C ARG A 260 -42.60 1.50 8.79
N CYS A 261 -42.34 0.99 10.00
CA CYS A 261 -41.49 1.66 10.98
C CYS A 261 -40.05 1.85 10.48
N PHE A 262 -39.47 0.81 9.86
CA PHE A 262 -38.14 0.88 9.25
C PHE A 262 -38.07 1.93 8.13
N LYS A 263 -39.11 2.02 7.29
CA LYS A 263 -39.23 3.04 6.24
C LYS A 263 -39.34 4.46 6.81
N ILE A 264 -40.10 4.66 7.89
CA ILE A 264 -40.22 5.95 8.56
C ILE A 264 -38.87 6.37 9.17
N PHE A 265 -38.18 5.45 9.84
CA PHE A 265 -36.86 5.67 10.41
C PHE A 265 -35.84 6.08 9.32
N LEU A 266 -35.80 5.36 8.20
CA LEU A 266 -34.97 5.71 7.04
C LEU A 266 -35.32 7.11 6.51
N THR A 267 -36.61 7.43 6.37
CA THR A 267 -37.06 8.72 5.82
C THR A 267 -36.65 9.90 6.72
N LEU A 268 -36.71 9.73 8.04
CA LEU A 268 -36.24 10.72 9.01
C LEU A 268 -34.70 10.85 9.00
N LEU A 269 -33.98 9.73 8.87
CA LEU A 269 -32.52 9.72 8.75
C LEU A 269 -32.04 10.44 7.47
N PHE A 270 -32.72 10.24 6.34
CA PHE A 270 -32.42 10.92 5.07
C PHE A 270 -32.74 12.42 5.11
N SER A 271 -33.80 12.85 5.81
CA SER A 271 -34.21 14.25 5.89
C SER A 271 -33.24 15.12 6.70
N ILE A 272 -32.49 14.52 7.63
CA ILE A 272 -31.42 15.20 8.38
C ILE A 272 -30.15 15.39 7.52
N SER A 273 -30.01 14.65 6.40
CA SER A 273 -28.81 14.65 5.55
C SER A 273 -28.78 15.72 4.43
N ALA A 274 -29.81 16.55 4.30
CA ALA A 274 -29.92 17.56 3.23
C ALA A 274 -29.23 18.92 3.56
N ALA A 275 -28.60 19.06 4.72
CA ALA A 275 -27.53 20.03 4.91
C ALA A 275 -26.26 19.50 4.23
N GLN A 276 -25.43 20.38 3.65
CA GLN A 276 -24.18 19.97 3.01
C GLN A 276 -23.22 19.42 4.08
N THR A 277 -23.35 18.14 4.39
CA THR A 277 -22.65 17.51 5.51
C THR A 277 -21.15 17.65 5.32
N LEU A 278 -20.40 17.83 6.41
CA LEU A 278 -18.94 17.85 6.40
C LEU A 278 -18.36 16.71 5.54
N VAL A 279 -18.96 15.52 5.64
CA VAL A 279 -18.64 14.33 4.85
C VAL A 279 -18.78 14.56 3.34
N SER A 280 -19.83 15.23 2.88
CA SER A 280 -20.05 15.52 1.45
C SER A 280 -18.96 16.42 0.87
N ARG A 281 -18.52 17.43 1.63
CA ARG A 281 -17.41 18.32 1.25
C ARG A 281 -16.09 17.56 1.22
N LEU A 282 -15.82 16.72 2.22
CA LEU A 282 -14.62 15.89 2.29
C LEU A 282 -14.52 14.90 1.12
N LYS A 283 -15.64 14.28 0.71
CA LYS A 283 -15.69 13.37 -0.45
C LYS A 283 -15.40 14.07 -1.79
N ALA A 284 -15.64 15.38 -1.89
CA ALA A 284 -15.35 16.16 -3.09
C ALA A 284 -13.88 16.60 -3.22
N LEU A 285 -13.07 16.45 -2.16
CA LEU A 285 -11.67 16.84 -2.17
C LEU A 285 -10.85 15.93 -3.09
N GLN A 286 -9.79 16.49 -3.69
CA GLN A 286 -8.77 15.73 -4.40
C GLN A 286 -7.61 15.41 -3.44
N CYS A 287 -7.68 14.26 -2.77
CA CYS A 287 -6.65 13.83 -1.83
C CYS A 287 -6.55 12.30 -1.74
N HIS A 288 -5.59 11.77 -0.97
CA HIS A 288 -5.30 10.33 -0.96
C HIS A 288 -6.46 9.49 -0.39
N PHE A 289 -7.35 10.11 0.39
CA PHE A 289 -8.54 9.48 0.94
C PHE A 289 -9.66 9.30 -0.10
N THR A 290 -9.64 10.06 -1.19
CA THR A 290 -10.69 10.06 -2.22
C THR A 290 -10.22 9.46 -3.55
N TRP A 291 -8.92 9.25 -3.74
CA TRP A 291 -8.34 8.67 -4.97
C TRP A 291 -8.52 7.16 -5.15
N ASP A 292 -9.35 6.51 -4.32
CA ASP A 292 -9.65 5.06 -4.33
C ASP A 292 -8.44 4.17 -4.66
N LEU A 293 -7.37 4.30 -3.87
CA LEU A 293 -6.11 3.60 -4.14
C LEU A 293 -6.20 2.06 -3.97
N GLY A 294 -7.33 1.51 -3.49
CA GLY A 294 -7.57 0.05 -3.46
C GLY A 294 -6.54 -0.79 -2.69
N LEU A 295 -5.75 -0.20 -1.78
CA LEU A 295 -4.60 -0.86 -1.18
C LEU A 295 -5.01 -1.83 -0.07
N SER A 296 -4.68 -3.11 -0.24
CA SER A 296 -4.76 -4.11 0.83
C SER A 296 -3.73 -3.83 1.93
N ARG A 297 -3.94 -4.35 3.15
CA ARG A 297 -2.98 -4.19 4.26
C ARG A 297 -1.56 -4.67 3.90
N SER A 298 -1.44 -5.76 3.14
CA SER A 298 -0.14 -6.27 2.69
C SER A 298 0.56 -5.37 1.67
N LEU A 299 -0.21 -4.71 0.79
CA LEU A 299 0.33 -3.70 -0.13
C LEU A 299 0.73 -2.43 0.62
N LEU A 300 -0.06 -1.98 1.61
CA LEU A 300 0.27 -0.83 2.46
C LEU A 300 1.60 -1.02 3.18
N LEU A 301 1.83 -2.18 3.82
CA LEU A 301 3.09 -2.49 4.48
C LEU A 301 4.28 -2.49 3.51
N ARG A 302 4.09 -3.03 2.31
CA ARG A 302 5.13 -3.02 1.26
C ARG A 302 5.45 -1.61 0.78
N CYS A 303 4.42 -0.80 0.55
CA CYS A 303 4.58 0.59 0.11
C CYS A 303 5.26 1.42 1.21
N ARG A 304 4.86 1.25 2.48
CA ARG A 304 5.51 1.89 3.62
C ARG A 304 7.01 1.62 3.62
N ASP A 305 7.42 0.36 3.50
CA ASP A 305 8.82 -0.02 3.53
C ASP A 305 9.60 0.49 2.31
N ASN A 306 9.01 0.44 1.11
CA ASN A 306 9.62 1.04 -0.07
C ASN A 306 9.80 2.57 0.10
N LEU A 307 8.82 3.24 0.69
CA LEU A 307 8.89 4.68 0.92
C LEU A 307 10.00 5.03 1.90
N LEU A 308 10.30 4.18 2.89
CA LEU A 308 11.43 4.39 3.81
C LEU A 308 12.75 4.54 3.04
N ASP A 309 12.90 3.82 1.94
CA ASP A 309 14.12 3.79 1.10
C ASP A 309 14.16 4.94 0.09
N ILE A 310 13.09 5.72 -0.07
CA ILE A 310 13.13 6.94 -0.89
C ILE A 310 13.76 8.03 -0.02
N GLY A 311 15.04 8.31 -0.26
CA GLY A 311 15.90 9.17 0.56
C GLY A 311 15.22 10.46 1.01
N THR A 312 15.47 10.84 2.27
CA THR A 312 14.87 12.01 2.92
C THR A 312 15.80 13.21 2.94
N GLU A 313 16.76 13.26 2.02
CA GLU A 313 17.78 14.29 1.98
C GLU A 313 17.18 15.68 1.70
N ASN A 314 17.80 16.69 2.29
CA ASN A 314 17.43 18.09 2.08
C ASN A 314 17.60 18.44 0.59
N GLY A 315 16.52 18.89 -0.05
CA GLY A 315 16.52 19.28 -1.45
C GLY A 315 15.77 18.31 -2.39
N ASN A 316 15.31 17.15 -1.90
CA ASN A 316 14.44 16.27 -2.69
C ASN A 316 13.11 16.98 -3.01
N PRO A 317 12.82 17.31 -4.29
CA PRO A 317 11.62 18.07 -4.66
C PRO A 317 10.32 17.29 -4.39
N TRP A 318 10.41 15.97 -4.29
CA TRP A 318 9.27 15.07 -4.06
C TRP A 318 8.99 14.81 -2.58
N LEU A 319 9.80 15.36 -1.67
CA LEU A 319 9.74 15.05 -0.24
C LEU A 319 8.35 15.32 0.38
N GLY A 320 7.70 16.42 -0.01
CA GLY A 320 6.34 16.74 0.41
C GLY A 320 5.32 15.68 -0.04
N HIS A 321 5.43 15.21 -1.28
CA HIS A 321 4.55 14.17 -1.83
C HIS A 321 4.77 12.81 -1.14
N ILE A 322 6.03 12.44 -0.90
CA ILE A 322 6.39 11.20 -0.20
C ILE A 322 5.80 11.21 1.21
N TYR A 323 5.95 12.31 1.95
CA TYR A 323 5.39 12.41 3.30
C TYR A 323 3.85 12.41 3.30
N ASN A 324 3.19 13.03 2.32
CA ASN A 324 1.74 12.91 2.18
C ASN A 324 1.29 11.46 1.98
N LEU A 325 1.96 10.71 1.09
CA LEU A 325 1.63 9.31 0.87
C LEU A 325 1.94 8.45 2.11
N ARG A 326 3.06 8.69 2.79
CA ARG A 326 3.40 8.01 4.05
C ARG A 326 2.34 8.27 5.12
N GLY A 327 1.88 9.51 5.27
CA GLY A 327 0.84 9.86 6.24
C GLY A 327 -0.46 9.10 5.97
N PHE A 328 -0.89 9.05 4.71
CA PHE A 328 -2.06 8.26 4.32
C PHE A 328 -1.88 6.76 4.61
N ILE A 329 -0.73 6.18 4.27
CA ILE A 329 -0.46 4.76 4.53
C ILE A 329 -0.48 4.46 6.03
N GLN A 330 0.12 5.31 6.87
CA GLN A 330 0.12 5.13 8.32
C GLN A 330 -1.29 5.21 8.90
N TYR A 331 -2.09 6.18 8.46
CA TYR A 331 -3.49 6.26 8.82
C TYR A 331 -4.24 4.97 8.49
N ARG A 332 -4.09 4.48 7.25
CA ARG A 332 -4.74 3.23 6.79
C ARG A 332 -4.27 1.98 7.53
N LEU A 333 -3.09 2.02 8.15
CA LEU A 333 -2.56 0.95 9.00
C LEU A 333 -3.01 1.05 10.46
N GLY A 334 -3.62 2.17 10.87
CA GLY A 334 -4.13 2.44 12.22
C GLY A 334 -3.26 3.37 13.06
N PHE A 335 -2.23 3.99 12.48
CA PHE A 335 -1.27 4.86 13.18
C PHE A 335 -1.59 6.34 12.92
N SER A 336 -2.64 6.86 13.58
CA SER A 336 -3.15 8.22 13.32
C SER A 336 -2.19 9.34 13.75
N GLU A 337 -1.42 9.15 14.83
CA GLU A 337 -0.41 10.13 15.28
C GLU A 337 0.74 10.24 14.27
N ASP A 338 1.24 9.10 13.80
CA ASP A 338 2.25 9.04 12.73
C ASP A 338 1.72 9.68 11.46
N ALA A 339 0.46 9.43 11.10
CA ALA A 339 -0.18 10.05 9.96
C ALA A 339 -0.12 11.58 10.04
N GLN A 340 -0.51 12.14 11.19
CA GLN A 340 -0.46 13.58 11.43
C GLN A 340 0.97 14.13 11.35
N SER A 341 1.93 13.45 12.00
CA SER A 341 3.35 13.81 11.96
C SER A 341 3.88 13.87 10.52
N PHE A 342 3.54 12.88 9.70
CA PHE A 342 3.93 12.88 8.28
C PHE A 342 3.23 13.96 7.46
N PHE A 343 1.95 14.23 7.66
CA PHE A 343 1.29 15.36 6.97
C PHE A 343 1.90 16.71 7.36
N ASN A 344 2.31 16.89 8.60
CA ASN A 344 3.03 18.10 9.04
C ASN A 344 4.42 18.21 8.39
N LYS A 345 5.16 17.10 8.33
CA LYS A 345 6.45 17.05 7.60
C LYS A 345 6.27 17.33 6.11
N ALA A 346 5.17 16.86 5.50
CA ALA A 346 4.84 17.16 4.12
C ALA A 346 4.67 18.66 3.89
N LYS A 347 3.88 19.33 4.73
CA LYS A 347 3.73 20.79 4.70
C LYS A 347 5.08 21.49 4.83
N GLN A 348 5.88 21.14 5.83
CA GLN A 348 7.21 21.73 6.06
C GLN A 348 8.13 21.56 4.83
N ALA A 349 8.15 20.38 4.22
CA ALA A 349 8.94 20.10 3.03
C ALA A 349 8.49 20.98 1.85
N PHE A 350 7.19 21.08 1.62
CA PHE A 350 6.64 21.97 0.58
C PHE A 350 7.00 23.43 0.82
N CYS A 351 6.81 23.93 2.04
CA CYS A 351 7.10 25.32 2.38
C CYS A 351 8.58 25.65 2.22
N LYS A 352 9.47 24.72 2.61
CA LYS A 352 10.91 24.88 2.45
C LYS A 352 11.33 24.93 0.98
N ILE A 353 10.82 24.01 0.14
CA ILE A 353 11.14 23.95 -1.30
C ILE A 353 10.63 25.20 -2.03
N ARG A 354 9.45 25.70 -1.65
CA ARG A 354 8.82 26.85 -2.32
C ARG A 354 9.18 28.19 -1.68
N SER A 355 9.88 28.17 -0.55
CA SER A 355 10.18 29.37 0.26
C SER A 355 8.94 30.22 0.54
N ALA A 356 7.83 29.55 0.84
CA ALA A 356 6.53 30.17 1.10
C ALA A 356 5.68 29.32 2.05
N ASP A 357 5.01 29.95 3.01
CA ASP A 357 4.25 29.25 4.06
C ASP A 357 2.92 28.67 3.57
N GLU A 358 2.35 29.24 2.51
CA GLU A 358 1.10 28.80 1.90
C GLU A 358 1.15 28.86 0.38
N GLY A 359 0.41 27.96 -0.26
CA GLY A 359 0.29 27.91 -1.72
C GLY A 359 -0.55 26.73 -2.21
N PRO A 360 -0.84 26.68 -3.52
CA PRO A 360 -1.72 25.67 -4.13
C PRO A 360 -1.20 24.24 -3.95
N TRP A 361 0.12 24.08 -3.84
CA TRP A 361 0.76 22.78 -3.61
C TRP A 361 0.36 22.14 -2.27
N LEU A 362 -0.26 22.89 -1.34
CA LEU A 362 -0.77 22.35 -0.08
C LEU A 362 -2.20 21.82 -0.18
N VAL A 363 -2.94 21.98 -1.28
CA VAL A 363 -4.35 21.56 -1.39
C VAL A 363 -4.53 20.07 -1.05
N VAL A 364 -3.69 19.20 -1.61
CA VAL A 364 -3.73 17.75 -1.32
C VAL A 364 -3.36 17.47 0.15
N ASN A 365 -2.39 18.20 0.70
CA ASN A 365 -1.96 18.05 2.09
C ASN A 365 -3.07 18.46 3.08
N TYR A 366 -3.70 19.61 2.88
CA TYR A 366 -4.83 20.07 3.66
C TYR A 366 -6.04 19.16 3.50
N GLY A 367 -6.27 18.60 2.30
CA GLY A 367 -7.33 17.63 2.12
C GLY A 367 -7.09 16.33 2.89
N ASN A 368 -5.85 15.87 2.97
CA ASN A 368 -5.49 14.73 3.81
C ASN A 368 -5.67 15.03 5.31
N LEU A 369 -5.26 16.21 5.77
CA LEU A 369 -5.42 16.65 7.17
C LEU A 369 -6.90 16.81 7.55
N ALA A 370 -7.73 17.38 6.66
CA ALA A 370 -9.16 17.52 6.87
C ALA A 370 -9.83 16.15 7.10
N TRP A 371 -9.49 15.15 6.27
CA TRP A 371 -9.96 13.78 6.42
C TRP A 371 -9.46 13.12 7.71
N LEU A 372 -8.20 13.31 8.06
CA LEU A 372 -7.62 12.77 9.30
C LEU A 372 -8.38 13.31 10.52
N HIS A 373 -8.52 14.62 10.65
CA HIS A 373 -9.20 15.25 11.79
C HIS A 373 -10.69 14.87 11.86
N HIS A 374 -11.38 14.80 10.72
CA HIS A 374 -12.75 14.29 10.69
C HIS A 374 -12.86 12.87 11.26
N SER A 375 -11.95 11.97 10.86
CA SER A 375 -11.95 10.59 11.33
C SER A 375 -11.57 10.40 12.80
N LEU A 376 -10.94 11.42 13.41
CA LEU A 376 -10.63 11.47 14.84
C LEU A 376 -11.75 12.12 15.67
N GLY A 377 -12.84 12.58 15.04
CA GLY A 377 -13.93 13.30 15.71
C GLY A 377 -13.69 14.81 15.86
N ASN A 378 -12.56 15.33 15.38
CA ASN A 378 -12.19 16.74 15.46
C ASN A 378 -12.82 17.53 14.30
N GLN A 379 -14.11 17.84 14.42
CA GLN A 379 -14.86 18.53 13.36
C GLN A 379 -14.35 19.96 13.12
N ALA A 380 -14.01 20.70 14.17
CA ALA A 380 -13.53 22.09 14.05
C ALA A 380 -12.24 22.18 13.22
N GLU A 381 -11.27 21.30 13.47
CA GLU A 381 -10.03 21.26 12.71
C GLU A 381 -10.26 20.79 11.27
N SER A 382 -11.17 19.85 11.05
CA SER A 382 -11.55 19.43 9.69
C SER A 382 -12.11 20.60 8.88
N GLU A 383 -12.99 21.40 9.48
CA GLU A 383 -13.57 22.59 8.86
C GLU A 383 -12.54 23.71 8.63
N ASP A 384 -11.58 23.90 9.54
CA ASP A 384 -10.47 24.86 9.36
C ASP A 384 -9.62 24.50 8.13
N TYR A 385 -9.28 23.22 7.92
CA TYR A 385 -8.56 22.79 6.72
C TYR A 385 -9.39 22.95 5.45
N LEU A 386 -10.71 22.70 5.49
CA LEU A 386 -11.59 22.97 4.36
C LEU A 386 -11.61 24.46 4.01
N TYR A 387 -11.67 25.34 5.01
CA TYR A 387 -11.59 26.79 4.81
C TYR A 387 -10.27 27.20 4.13
N LYS A 388 -9.14 26.61 4.56
CA LYS A 388 -7.83 26.84 3.94
C LYS A 388 -7.80 26.41 2.47
N ILE A 389 -8.40 25.27 2.13
CA ILE A 389 -8.51 24.79 0.75
C ILE A 389 -9.36 25.76 -0.09
N ASP A 390 -10.50 26.20 0.43
CA ASP A 390 -11.40 27.14 -0.25
C ASP A 390 -10.71 28.49 -0.49
N ALA A 391 -9.93 28.98 0.47
CA ALA A 391 -9.14 30.20 0.34
C ALA A 391 -8.07 30.08 -0.75
N LEU A 392 -7.37 28.95 -0.83
CA LEU A 392 -6.37 28.68 -1.87
C LEU A 392 -7.02 28.59 -3.26
N ASN A 393 -8.14 27.87 -3.38
CA ASN A 393 -8.86 27.73 -4.65
C ASN A 393 -9.37 29.08 -5.17
N LYS A 394 -9.92 29.94 -4.29
CA LYS A 394 -10.36 31.29 -4.67
C LYS A 394 -9.21 32.17 -5.18
N LYS A 395 -8.03 32.08 -4.56
CA LYS A 395 -6.84 32.83 -5.00
C LYS A 395 -6.35 32.40 -6.38
N HIS A 396 -6.51 31.11 -6.73
CA HIS A 396 -6.06 30.58 -8.02
C HIS A 396 -7.05 30.74 -9.16
N ILE A 397 -8.36 30.76 -8.89
CA ILE A 397 -9.40 31.08 -9.90
C ILE A 397 -9.26 32.53 -10.39
N PHE A 398 -8.56 33.39 -9.64
CA PHE A 398 -8.39 34.82 -9.94
C PHE A 398 -7.04 35.20 -10.56
N ILE A 399 -6.25 34.26 -11.06
CA ILE A 399 -5.14 34.60 -11.96
C ILE A 399 -5.75 34.74 -13.36
N PRO A 400 -5.90 35.94 -13.93
CA PRO A 400 -6.38 36.08 -15.30
C PRO A 400 -5.36 35.41 -16.22
N ASP A 401 -5.83 34.58 -17.14
CA ASP A 401 -5.03 34.05 -18.24
C ASP A 401 -4.24 35.21 -18.90
N GLY A 402 -2.93 35.32 -18.62
CA GLY A 402 -2.07 36.28 -19.32
C GLY A 402 -1.06 37.12 -18.53
N ALA A 403 -0.64 36.76 -17.31
CA ALA A 403 0.60 37.33 -16.76
C ALA A 403 1.81 36.45 -17.14
N PRO A 404 2.83 36.98 -17.86
CA PRO A 404 3.97 36.19 -18.36
C PRO A 404 4.91 35.75 -17.22
N PRO A 405 5.78 34.74 -17.47
CA PRO A 405 6.56 34.03 -16.44
C PRO A 405 7.52 34.90 -15.63
#